data_AF-A0A3R8VRE0-F1
#
_entry.id   AF-A0A3R8VRE0-F1
#
_cell.length_a   1.000
_cell.length_b   1.000
_cell.length_c   1.000
_cell.angle_alpha   90.00
_cell.angle_beta   90.00
_cell.angle_gamma   90.00
#
_symmetry.space_group_name_H-M   'P 1'
#
loop_
_entity.id
_entity.type
_entity.pdbx_description
1 polymer ?
#
loop_
_entity_poly.entity_id
_entity_poly.type
_entity_poly.pdbx_seq_one_letter_code
_entity_poly.pdbx_strand_id
1 'polypeptide(L)' 'MAGEGGVFRRTLRIPVSESGAGIEAQLIEYMESLEKDSPHRLQEWMRHCVRTVFVQEQQLLNKERLCRGGE' A
#
# COMPACT_ATOMS: atom_id res chain seq x y z
N MET A 1 6.08 26.95 -0.28
CA MET A 1 5.71 26.65 1.12
C MET A 1 5.47 25.14 1.21
N ALA A 2 6.36 24.40 1.88
CA ALA A 2 6.07 23.06 2.37
C ALA A 2 5.09 23.17 3.55
N GLY A 3 4.10 22.32 3.79
CA GLY A 3 3.68 21.09 3.15
C GLY A 3 2.40 20.65 3.88
N GLU A 4 1.27 20.64 3.16
CA GLU A 4 -0.03 20.14 3.66
C GLU A 4 -0.19 18.62 3.46
N GLY A 5 0.89 17.90 3.14
CA GLY A 5 0.93 16.42 3.16
C GLY A 5 1.56 15.99 4.47
N GLY A 6 0.77 15.53 5.44
CA GLY A 6 1.26 15.52 6.82
C GLY A 6 0.81 14.37 7.69
N VAL A 7 -0.42 13.87 7.59
CA VAL A 7 -0.86 12.84 8.55
C VAL A 7 -0.26 11.48 8.17
N PHE A 8 -0.41 11.06 6.91
CA PHE A 8 0.16 9.85 6.35
C PHE A 8 1.67 9.72 6.61
N ARG A 9 2.46 10.72 6.18
CA ARG A 9 3.91 10.69 6.37
C ARG A 9 4.32 10.68 7.84
N ARG A 10 3.63 11.44 8.71
CA ARG A 10 3.89 11.44 10.17
C ARG A 10 3.56 10.10 10.81
N THR A 11 2.41 9.52 10.48
CA THR A 11 1.96 8.25 11.04
C THR A 11 2.90 7.10 10.66
N LEU A 12 3.38 7.08 9.42
CA LEU A 12 4.27 6.01 8.92
C LEU A 12 5.77 6.35 9.04
N ARG A 13 6.11 7.53 9.58
CA ARG A 13 7.49 8.02 9.70
C ARG A 13 8.26 7.97 8.37
N ILE A 14 7.57 8.28 7.27
CA ILE A 14 8.16 8.27 5.93
C ILE A 14 9.02 9.54 5.78
N PRO A 15 10.33 9.42 5.48
CA PRO A 15 11.18 10.58 5.27
C PRO A 15 10.74 11.36 4.04
N VAL A 16 10.96 12.67 4.06
CA VAL A 16 10.78 13.51 2.88
C VAL A 16 11.98 13.30 1.97
N SER A 17 11.91 12.32 1.06
CA SER A 17 12.91 12.16 0.01
C SER A 17 12.85 13.36 -0.94
N GLU A 18 13.99 14.03 -1.13
CA GLU A 18 14.12 15.24 -1.98
C GLU A 18 14.34 14.92 -3.47
N SER A 19 14.41 13.65 -3.87
CA SER A 19 14.70 13.25 -5.25
C SER A 19 13.87 12.04 -5.65
N GLY A 20 12.95 12.19 -6.60
CA GLY A 20 11.93 11.19 -6.92
C GLY A 20 11.93 10.76 -8.39
N ALA A 21 12.78 9.79 -8.75
CA ALA A 21 12.69 9.07 -10.02
C ALA A 21 12.41 7.56 -9.84
N GLY A 22 12.05 7.13 -8.63
CA GLY A 22 11.79 5.73 -8.29
C GLY A 22 10.30 5.40 -8.15
N ILE A 23 9.95 4.11 -8.33
CA ILE A 23 8.58 3.58 -8.13
C ILE A 23 8.05 3.94 -6.73
N GLU A 24 8.90 3.92 -5.72
CA GLU A 24 8.53 4.29 -4.35
C GLU A 24 8.09 5.76 -4.24
N ALA A 25 8.78 6.67 -4.96
CA ALA A 25 8.42 8.08 -4.97
C ALA A 25 7.05 8.29 -5.62
N GLN A 26 6.80 7.64 -6.76
CA GLN A 26 5.50 7.69 -7.44
C GLN A 26 4.37 7.12 -6.57
N LEU A 27 4.66 6.05 -5.82
CA LEU A 27 3.70 5.46 -4.88
C LEU A 27 3.37 6.42 -3.74
N ILE A 28 4.39 7.04 -3.14
CA ILE A 28 4.22 8.02 -2.07
C ILE A 28 3.40 9.21 -2.58
N GLU A 29 3.72 9.76 -3.74
CA GLU A 29 2.98 10.87 -4.36
C GLU A 29 1.50 10.51 -4.59
N TYR A 30 1.24 9.30 -5.09
CA TYR A 30 -0.12 8.81 -5.26
C TYR A 30 -0.86 8.70 -3.93
N MET A 31 -0.24 8.10 -2.91
CA MET A 31 -0.83 7.99 -1.56
C MET A 31 -1.13 9.36 -0.95
N GLU A 32 -0.25 10.35 -1.17
CA GLU A 32 -0.49 11.73 -0.75
C GLU A 32 -1.65 12.37 -1.50
N SER A 33 -1.82 12.10 -2.80
CA SER A 33 -2.98 12.58 -3.56
C SER A 33 -4.30 12.00 -3.02
N LEU A 34 -4.31 10.72 -2.65
CA LEU A 34 -5.47 10.09 -2.02
C LEU A 34 -5.78 10.69 -0.64
N GLU A 35 -4.75 10.98 0.16
CA GLU A 35 -4.92 11.63 1.46
C GLU A 35 -5.50 13.04 1.32
N LYS A 36 -5.00 13.82 0.36
CA LYS A 36 -5.49 15.18 0.06
C LYS A 36 -6.97 15.18 -0.34
N ASP A 37 -7.40 14.21 -1.13
CA ASP A 37 -8.81 14.03 -1.46
C ASP A 37 -9.63 13.68 -0.22
N SER A 38 -9.21 12.66 0.53
CA SER A 38 -9.81 12.25 1.80
C SER A 38 -8.94 11.20 2.50
N PRO A 39 -8.67 11.35 3.82
CA PRO A 39 -7.99 10.31 4.60
C PRO A 39 -8.66 8.92 4.50
N HIS A 40 -9.98 8.89 4.32
CA HIS A 40 -10.73 7.63 4.15
C HIS A 40 -10.42 6.93 2.83
N ARG A 41 -10.13 7.68 1.75
CA ARG A 41 -9.76 7.09 0.45
C ARG A 41 -8.40 6.41 0.54
N LEU A 42 -7.41 7.06 1.15
CA LEU A 42 -6.11 6.44 1.43
C LEU A 42 -6.27 5.17 2.25
N GLN A 43 -7.02 5.24 3.36
CA GLN A 43 -7.25 4.07 4.22
C GLN A 43 -7.95 2.92 3.49
N GLU A 44 -8.95 3.22 2.65
CA GLU A 44 -9.65 2.18 1.87
C GLU A 44 -8.75 1.55 0.83
N TRP A 45 -7.93 2.35 0.15
CA TRP A 45 -6.93 1.87 -0.79
C TRP A 45 -5.90 0.96 -0.09
N MET A 46 -5.38 1.35 1.08
CA MET A 46 -4.48 0.51 1.87
C MET A 46 -5.15 -0.82 2.29
N ARG A 47 -6.40 -0.78 2.76
CA ARG A 47 -7.18 -1.99 3.10
C ARG A 47 -7.38 -2.89 1.88
N HIS A 48 -7.59 -2.31 0.70
CA HIS A 48 -7.72 -3.07 -0.54
C HIS A 48 -6.41 -3.78 -0.89
N CYS A 49 -5.26 -3.09 -0.85
CA CYS A 49 -3.96 -3.70 -1.09
C CYS A 49 -3.70 -4.90 -0.17
N VAL A 50 -3.94 -4.74 1.14
CA VAL A 50 -3.76 -5.83 2.13
C VAL A 50 -4.68 -7.02 1.83
N ARG A 51 -5.97 -6.75 1.53
CA ARG A 51 -6.92 -7.81 1.16
C ARG A 51 -6.48 -8.56 -0.09
N THR A 52 -6.02 -7.85 -1.12
CA THR A 52 -5.56 -8.45 -2.37
C THR A 52 -4.37 -9.39 -2.13
N VAL A 53 -3.36 -8.94 -1.37
CA VAL A 53 -2.21 -9.79 -1.02
C VAL A 53 -2.66 -11.00 -0.20
N PHE A 54 -3.50 -10.80 0.82
CA PHE A 54 -4.02 -11.89 1.64
C PHE A 54 -4.76 -12.96 0.80
N VAL A 55 -5.62 -12.53 -0.12
CA VAL A 55 -6.36 -13.43 -1.02
C VAL A 55 -5.40 -14.19 -1.95
N GLN A 56 -4.38 -13.52 -2.50
CA GLN A 56 -3.36 -14.16 -3.33
C GLN A 56 -2.59 -15.24 -2.56
N GLU A 57 -2.11 -14.92 -1.36
CA GLU A 57 -1.42 -15.87 -0.48
C GLU A 57 -2.32 -17.06 -0.11
N GLN A 58 -3.59 -16.81 0.20
CA GLN A 58 -4.55 -17.89 0.51
C GLN A 58 -4.77 -18.81 -0.69
N GLN A 59 -4.84 -18.26 -1.91
CA GLN A 59 -4.94 -19.06 -3.14
C GLN A 59 -3.70 -19.91 -3.38
N LEU A 60 -2.50 -19.37 -3.13
CA LEU A 60 -1.25 -20.12 -3.23
C LEU A 60 -1.22 -21.30 -2.24
N LEU A 61 -1.55 -21.05 -0.97
CA LEU A 61 -1.62 -22.10 0.06
C LEU A 61 -2.63 -23.19 -0.26
N ASN A 62 -3.81 -22.82 -0.78
CA ASN A 62 -4.83 -23.79 -1.17
C ASN A 62 -4.36 -24.66 -2.34
N LYS A 63 -3.66 -24.06 -3.32
CA LYS A 63 -3.07 -24.79 -4.44
C LYS A 63 -2.01 -25.79 -3.95
N GLU A 64 -1.13 -25.38 -3.03
CA GLU A 64 -0.13 -26.27 -2.46
C GLU A 64 -0.74 -27.45 -1.71
N ARG A 65 -1.82 -27.22 -0.94
CA ARG A 65 -2.54 -28.31 -0.24
C ARG A 65 -3.13 -29.33 -1.21
N LEU A 66 -3.74 -28.87 -2.30
CA LEU A 66 -4.29 -29.76 -3.34
C LEU A 66 -3.19 -30.56 -4.05
N CYS A 67 -2.03 -29.94 -4.30
CA CYS A 67 -0.89 -30.64 -4.91
C CYS A 67 -0.23 -31.67 -3.98
N ARG A 68 -0.35 -31.53 -2.65
CA ARG A 68 0.24 -32.44 -1.65
C ARG A 68 -0.70 -33.54 -1.16
N GLY A 69 -2.02 -33.36 -1.29
CA GLY A 69 -3.03 -34.33 -0.84
C GLY A 69 -3.41 -35.40 -1.87
N GLY A 70 -2.61 -35.57 -2.92
CA GLY A 70 -2.84 -36.52 -4.02
C GLY A 70 -1.93 -37.75 -4.01
N GLU A 71 -1.34 -38.10 -2.86
CA GLU A 71 -0.62 -39.36 -2.61
C GLU A 71 -1.44 -40.29 -1.72
#